data_AF-A0A1B8QY30-F1
#
_entry.id   AF-A0A1B8QY30-F1
#
_cell.length_a   1.000
_cell.length_b   1.000
_cell.length_c   1.000
_cell.angle_alpha   90.00
_cell.angle_beta   90.00
_cell.angle_gamma   90.00
#
_symmetry.space_group_name_H-M   'P 1'
#
loop_
_entity.id
_entity.type
_entity.pdbx_description
1 polymer ?
#
loop_
_entity_poly.entity_id
_entity_poly.type
_entity_poly.pdbx_seq_one_letter_code
_entity_poly.pdbx_strand_id
1 'polypeptide(L)'
;MAGYPQTEIESFYRQEKEALAWQADHNTPTPMLSQIARVRGVPLDMLISKVIEKSAQFAVAIGIIIGQRQAFEDRLVALKTPDDLTALEQEIEQWQFQTN
;
A
#
# COMPACT_ATOMS: atom_id res chain seq x y z
N MET A 1 6.87 8.27 15.46
CA MET A 1 6.22 6.96 15.28
C MET A 1 7.33 5.94 15.10
N ALA A 2 7.39 4.90 15.94
CA ALA A 2 8.30 3.79 15.66
C ALA A 2 7.76 3.07 14.41
N GLY A 3 8.53 3.09 13.32
CA GLY A 3 8.16 2.38 12.09
C GLY A 3 8.17 0.88 12.31
N TYR A 4 7.42 0.15 11.48
CA TYR A 4 7.49 -1.31 11.44
C TYR A 4 8.91 -1.75 11.05
N PRO A 5 9.44 -2.85 11.63
CA PRO A 5 10.66 -3.47 11.14
C PRO A 5 10.53 -3.84 9.65
N GLN A 6 11.64 -3.79 8.91
CA GLN A 6 11.66 -4.10 7.47
C GLN A 6 11.07 -5.48 7.16
N THR A 7 11.38 -6.48 7.99
CA THR A 7 10.83 -7.85 7.88
C THR A 7 9.31 -7.90 8.02
N GLU A 8 8.71 -6.99 8.79
CA GLU A 8 7.27 -6.88 8.94
C GLU A 8 6.64 -6.24 7.69
N ILE A 9 7.26 -5.19 7.14
CA ILE A 9 6.81 -4.55 5.90
C ILE A 9 6.79 -5.56 4.74
N GLU A 10 7.86 -6.34 4.60
CA GLU A 10 7.97 -7.40 3.58
C GLU A 10 6.92 -8.50 3.75
N SER A 11 6.36 -8.65 4.95
CA SER A 11 5.33 -9.64 5.23
C SER A 11 3.91 -9.18 4.88
N PHE A 12 3.66 -7.88 4.66
CA PHE A 12 2.31 -7.34 4.46
C PHE A 12 1.55 -8.01 3.33
N TYR A 13 2.20 -8.27 2.20
CA TYR A 13 1.58 -8.96 1.06
C TYR A 13 1.19 -10.41 1.40
N ARG A 14 1.98 -11.10 2.24
CA ARG A 14 1.62 -12.44 2.73
C ARG A 14 0.42 -12.38 3.67
N GLN A 15 0.40 -11.41 4.58
CA GLN A 15 -0.71 -11.20 5.50
C GLN A 15 -2.01 -10.93 4.73
N GLU A 16 -1.98 -10.05 3.74
CA GLU A 16 -3.13 -9.79 2.85
C GLU A 16 -3.60 -11.06 2.13
N LYS A 17 -2.68 -11.82 1.54
CA LYS A 17 -3.00 -13.07 0.84
C LYS A 17 -3.69 -14.09 1.76
N GLU A 18 -3.16 -14.29 2.97
CA GLU A 18 -3.78 -15.17 3.97
C GLU A 18 -5.17 -14.68 4.37
N ALA A 19 -5.32 -13.36 4.60
CA ALA A 19 -6.58 -12.75 5.01
C ALA A 19 -7.67 -12.90 3.94
N LEU A 20 -7.36 -12.60 2.68
CA LEU A 20 -8.29 -12.73 1.55
C LEU A 20 -8.68 -14.19 1.30
N ALA A 21 -7.73 -15.12 1.39
CA ALA A 21 -8.01 -16.54 1.19
C ALA A 21 -8.91 -17.10 2.30
N TRP A 22 -8.67 -16.71 3.56
CA TRP A 22 -9.55 -17.07 4.68
C TRP A 22 -10.93 -16.43 4.58
N GLN A 23 -11.02 -15.17 4.12
CA GLN A 23 -12.31 -14.50 3.90
C GLN A 23 -13.15 -15.24 2.85
N ALA A 24 -12.53 -15.81 1.81
CA ALA A 24 -13.21 -16.61 0.79
C ALA A 24 -13.59 -18.02 1.29
N ASP A 25 -12.74 -18.66 2.09
CA ASP A 25 -13.00 -19.95 2.74
C ASP A 25 -12.38 -19.97 4.15
N HIS A 26 -13.23 -19.99 5.17
CA HIS A 26 -12.82 -19.90 6.58
C HIS A 26 -12.07 -21.16 7.07
N ASN A 27 -11.96 -22.20 6.24
CA ASN A 27 -11.11 -23.37 6.51
C ASN A 27 -9.68 -23.20 5.97
N THR A 28 -9.41 -22.13 5.21
CA THR A 28 -8.08 -21.90 4.63
C THR A 28 -7.04 -21.64 5.72
N PRO A 29 -5.89 -22.35 5.71
CA PRO A 29 -4.83 -22.12 6.67
C PRO A 29 -4.25 -20.70 6.60
N THR A 30 -4.08 -20.07 7.76
CA THR A 30 -3.46 -18.73 7.90
C THR A 30 -2.27 -18.79 8.88
N PRO A 31 -1.18 -19.52 8.55
CA PRO A 31 -0.12 -19.81 9.52
C PRO A 31 0.55 -18.56 10.08
N MET A 32 0.71 -17.49 9.30
CA MET A 32 1.28 -16.24 9.80
C MET A 32 0.27 -15.50 10.69
N LEU A 33 -0.95 -15.26 10.19
CA LEU A 33 -1.96 -14.50 10.94
C LEU A 33 -2.41 -15.23 12.20
N SER A 34 -2.51 -16.56 12.16
CA SER A 34 -2.81 -17.39 13.33
C SER A 34 -1.75 -17.24 14.42
N GLN A 35 -0.46 -17.18 14.05
CA GLN A 35 0.60 -16.98 15.04
C GLN A 35 0.63 -15.56 15.58
N ILE A 36 0.42 -14.54 14.73
CA ILE A 36 0.30 -13.15 15.16
C ILE A 36 -0.87 -12.99 16.13
N ALA A 37 -2.05 -13.52 15.78
CA ALA A 37 -3.25 -13.47 16.62
C ALA A 37 -3.02 -14.15 17.98
N ARG A 38 -2.44 -15.35 17.97
CA ARG A 38 -2.12 -16.12 19.19
C ARG A 38 -1.14 -15.38 20.10
N VAL A 39 0.00 -14.90 19.57
CA VAL A 39 1.02 -14.20 20.35
C VAL A 39 0.50 -12.88 20.92
N ARG A 40 -0.35 -12.18 20.16
CA ARG A 40 -0.96 -10.92 20.59
C ARG A 40 -2.19 -11.10 21.49
N GLY A 41 -2.72 -12.32 21.61
CA GLY A 41 -3.96 -12.59 22.35
C GLY A 41 -5.19 -11.92 21.74
N VAL A 42 -5.24 -11.76 20.41
CA VAL A 42 -6.39 -11.15 19.70
C VAL A 42 -7.14 -12.20 18.87
N PRO A 43 -8.45 -12.03 18.64
CA PRO A 43 -9.20 -12.91 17.74
C PRO A 43 -8.64 -12.89 16.31
N LEU A 44 -8.58 -14.06 15.66
CA LEU A 44 -8.02 -14.21 14.31
C LEU A 44 -8.88 -13.47 13.26
N ASP A 45 -10.20 -13.57 13.36
CA ASP A 45 -11.17 -12.87 12.52
C ASP A 45 -11.06 -11.34 12.63
N MET A 46 -10.85 -10.83 13.84
CA MET A 46 -10.57 -9.41 14.08
C MET A 46 -9.26 -8.98 13.41
N LEU A 47 -8.20 -9.78 13.54
CA LEU A 47 -6.92 -9.49 12.90
C LEU A 47 -7.06 -9.49 11.36
N ILE A 48 -7.71 -10.51 10.80
CA ILE A 48 -7.96 -10.63 9.36
C ILE A 48 -8.72 -9.42 8.83
N SER A 49 -9.80 -9.02 9.51
CA SER A 49 -10.59 -7.84 9.13
C SER A 49 -9.74 -6.58 9.09
N LYS A 50 -8.83 -6.42 10.07
CA LYS A 50 -7.90 -5.28 10.11
C LYS A 50 -6.81 -5.33 9.04
N VAL A 51 -6.34 -6.52 8.68
CA VAL A 51 -5.38 -6.69 7.59
C VAL A 51 -6.02 -6.25 6.27
N ILE A 52 -7.24 -6.71 5.97
CA ILE A 52 -7.96 -6.34 4.74
C ILE A 52 -8.25 -4.84 4.70
N GLU A 53 -8.74 -4.26 5.80
CA GLU A 53 -9.01 -2.81 5.89
C GLU A 53 -7.75 -2.00 5.58
N LYS A 54 -6.62 -2.35 6.21
CA LYS A 54 -5.35 -1.65 6.01
C LYS A 54 -4.74 -1.89 4.64
N SER A 55 -4.84 -3.11 4.11
CA SER A 55 -4.29 -3.41 2.78
C SER A 55 -5.05 -2.67 1.69
N ALA A 56 -6.37 -2.57 1.81
CA ALA A 56 -7.20 -1.77 0.90
C ALA A 56 -6.83 -0.28 0.94
N GLN A 57 -6.67 0.31 2.14
CA GLN A 57 -6.23 1.70 2.29
C GLN A 57 -4.83 1.91 1.71
N PHE A 58 -3.90 0.99 1.95
CA PHE A 58 -2.56 1.02 1.40
C PHE A 58 -2.55 0.93 -0.13
N ALA A 59 -3.36 0.04 -0.70
CA ALA A 59 -3.49 -0.14 -2.14
C ALA A 59 -3.98 1.14 -2.84
N VAL A 60 -4.95 1.85 -2.25
CA VAL A 60 -5.41 3.15 -2.77
C VAL A 60 -4.29 4.18 -2.71
N ALA A 61 -3.63 4.33 -1.55
CA ALA A 61 -2.58 5.33 -1.37
C ALA A 61 -1.40 5.10 -2.33
N ILE A 62 -0.92 3.86 -2.44
CA ILE A 62 0.19 3.55 -3.34
C ILE A 62 -0.22 3.66 -4.81
N GLY A 63 -1.48 3.35 -5.15
CA GLY A 63 -2.02 3.55 -6.48
C GLY A 63 -1.99 5.01 -6.93
N ILE A 64 -2.36 5.95 -6.03
CA ILE A 64 -2.28 7.39 -6.29
C ILE A 64 -0.83 7.81 -6.54
N ILE A 65 0.11 7.38 -5.70
CA ILE A 65 1.53 7.73 -5.83
C ILE A 65 2.11 7.20 -7.14
N ILE A 66 1.85 5.93 -7.46
CA ILE A 66 2.34 5.28 -8.68
C ILE A 66 1.74 5.97 -9.91
N GLY A 67 0.43 6.21 -9.92
CA GLY A 67 -0.26 6.86 -11.02
C GLY A 67 0.24 8.28 -11.27
N GLN A 68 0.45 9.06 -10.21
CA GLN A 68 1.01 10.41 -10.33
C GLN A 68 2.43 10.37 -10.91
N ARG A 69 3.30 9.48 -10.40
CA ARG A 69 4.66 9.32 -10.93
C ARG A 69 4.63 8.99 -12.43
N GLN A 70 3.75 8.06 -12.84
CA GLN A 70 3.58 7.71 -14.25
C GLN A 70 3.12 8.91 -15.09
N ALA A 71 2.14 9.68 -14.59
CA ALA A 71 1.67 10.88 -15.28
C ALA A 71 2.77 11.94 -15.45
N PHE A 72 3.64 12.11 -14.46
CA PHE A 72 4.81 12.98 -14.58
C PHE A 72 5.84 12.44 -15.59
N GLU A 73 6.11 11.13 -15.59
CA GLU A 73 7.01 10.50 -16.56
C GLU A 73 6.51 10.66 -18.00
N ASP A 74 5.22 10.42 -18.24
CA ASP A 74 4.60 10.58 -19.56
C ASP A 74 4.74 12.03 -20.08
N ARG A 75 4.54 13.01 -19.19
CA ARG A 75 4.72 14.43 -19.51
C ARG A 75 6.16 14.81 -19.76
N LEU A 76 7.09 14.29 -18.96
CA LEU A 76 8.53 14.51 -19.12
C LEU A 76 9.03 14.06 -20.50
N VAL A 77 8.57 12.90 -20.96
CA VAL A 77 8.93 12.35 -22.28
C VAL A 77 8.32 13.16 -23.44
N ALA A 78 7.21 13.86 -23.20
CA ALA A 78 6.49 14.63 -24.22
C ALA A 78 6.96 16.10 -24.36
N LEU A 79 7.87 16.59 -23.50
CA LEU A 79 8.33 17.98 -23.50
C LEU A 79 9.04 18.36 -24.80
N LYS A 80 8.87 19.62 -25.22
CA LYS A 80 9.49 20.15 -26.45
C LYS A 80 10.41 21.33 -26.20
N THR A 81 10.25 22.00 -25.06
CA THR A 81 10.99 23.22 -24.74
C THR A 81 11.57 23.20 -23.32
N PRO A 82 12.63 23.97 -23.05
CA PRO A 82 13.16 24.15 -21.69
C PRO A 82 12.17 24.80 -20.71
N ASP A 83 11.27 25.64 -21.21
CA ASP A 83 10.23 26.28 -20.38
C ASP A 83 9.21 25.23 -19.87
N ASP A 84 8.84 24.26 -20.73
CA ASP A 84 7.96 23.16 -20.33
C ASP A 84 8.59 22.30 -19.20
N LEU A 85 9.92 22.11 -19.25
CA LEU A 85 10.66 21.38 -18.22
C LEU A 85 10.61 22.11 -16.88
N THR A 86 10.88 23.41 -16.88
CA THR A 86 10.86 24.23 -15.66
C THR A 86 9.48 24.21 -15.01
N ALA A 87 8.41 24.28 -15.81
CA ALA A 87 7.04 24.21 -15.30
C ALA A 87 6.72 22.83 -14.68
N LEU A 88 7.18 21.75 -15.31
CA LEU A 88 6.97 20.39 -14.79
C LEU A 88 7.73 20.16 -13.48
N GLU A 89 8.97 20.65 -13.36
CA GLU A 89 9.76 20.58 -12.12
C GLU A 89 9.04 21.26 -10.96
N GLN A 90 8.52 22.48 -11.18
CA GLN A 90 7.77 23.21 -10.16
C GLN A 90 6.50 22.48 -9.72
N GLU A 91 5.79 21.83 -10.65
CA GLU A 91 4.61 21.04 -10.31
C GLU A 91 4.96 19.80 -9.48
N ILE A 92 6.05 19.10 -9.83
CA ILE A 92 6.54 17.94 -9.07
C ILE A 92 6.93 18.37 -7.65
N GLU A 93 7.63 19.50 -7.49
CA GLU A 93 8.02 20.03 -6.18
C GLU A 93 6.82 20.44 -5.31
N GLN A 94 5.76 20.95 -5.93
CA GLN A 94 4.53 21.37 -5.25
C GLN A 94 3.55 20.21 -5.04
N TRP A 95 3.78 19.06 -5.67
CA TRP A 95 2.88 17.93 -5.54
C TRP A 95 2.82 17.45 -4.10
N GLN A 96 1.59 17.29 -3.61
CA GLN A 96 1.32 16.75 -2.29
C GLN A 96 0.40 15.55 -2.42
N PHE A 97 0.65 14.55 -1.58
CA PHE A 97 -0.22 13.39 -1.49
C PHE A 97 -1.60 13.80 -1.01
N GLN A 98 -2.63 13.50 -1.81
CA GLN A 98 -4.03 13.77 -1.51
C GLN A 98 -4.84 12.49 -1.68
N THR A 99 -5.53 12.06 -0.62
CA THR A 99 -6.59 11.05 -0.72
C THR A 99 -7.92 11.79 -0.86
N ASN A 100 -8.59 11.61 -2.01
CA ASN A 100 -9.95 12.12 -2.24
C ASN A 100 -10.94 11.63 -1.17
#